data_AF-A0A2V7HDI4-F1
#
_entry.id   AF-A0A2V7HDI4-F1
#
_cell.length_a   1.000
_cell.length_b   1.000
_cell.length_c   1.000
_cell.angle_alpha   90.00
_cell.angle_beta   90.00
_cell.angle_gamma   90.00
#
_symmetry.space_group_name_H-M   'P 1'
#
loop_
_entity.id
_entity.type
_entity.pdbx_description
1 polymer ?
#
loop_
_entity_poly.entity_id
_entity_poly.type
_entity_poly.pdbx_seq_one_letter_code
_entity_poly.pdbx_strand_id
1 'polypeptide(L)' 'MYVKTRAVDGPLDVAGDEGLGLGYFLLGVEDVLEDAAAEWEGGMRITGAVTYAPPPALAAAWARATLAALAAPRARA' A
#
# COMPACT_ATOMS: atom_id res chain seq x y z
N MET A 1 0.10 13.29 -8.07
CA MET A 1 -0.48 13.92 -6.85
C MET A 1 -0.01 13.12 -5.66
N TYR A 2 0.61 13.75 -4.66
CA TYR A 2 1.04 13.05 -3.44
C TYR A 2 0.06 13.36 -2.30
N VAL A 3 -0.41 12.33 -1.60
CA VAL A 3 -1.32 12.49 -0.46
C VAL A 3 -0.58 12.12 0.81
N LYS A 4 -0.36 13.11 1.68
CA LYS A 4 0.14 12.87 3.02
C LYS A 4 -1.02 12.43 3.88
N THR A 5 -0.87 11.28 4.52
CA THR A 5 -1.91 10.71 5.38
C THR A 5 -1.37 10.38 6.76
N ARG A 6 -2.30 10.29 7.72
CA ARG A 6 -2.04 9.80 9.07
C ARG A 6 -3.02 8.70 9.40
N ALA A 7 -2.55 7.65 10.07
CA ALA A 7 -3.42 6.64 10.63
C ALA A 7 -4.33 7.25 11.70
N VAL A 8 -5.64 7.11 11.52
CA VAL A 8 -6.67 7.57 12.44
C VAL A 8 -7.38 6.42 13.15
N ASP A 9 -7.30 5.20 12.62
CA ASP A 9 -7.80 3.97 13.25
C ASP A 9 -7.03 2.73 12.75
N GLY A 10 -7.14 1.62 13.49
CA GLY A 10 -6.55 0.32 13.20
C GLY A 10 -5.26 0.00 13.97
N PRO A 11 -4.63 -1.16 13.70
CA PRO A 11 -5.05 -2.15 12.70
C PRO A 11 -6.37 -2.83 13.09
N LEU A 12 -7.32 -2.86 12.16
CA LEU A 12 -8.53 -3.69 12.27
C LEU A 12 -8.27 -5.05 11.64
N ASP A 13 -8.86 -6.09 12.21
CA ASP A 13 -8.66 -7.45 11.75
C ASP A 13 -9.13 -7.66 10.30
N VAL A 14 -8.36 -8.45 9.56
CA VAL A 14 -8.71 -8.87 8.21
C VAL A 14 -9.41 -10.22 8.28
N ALA A 15 -10.70 -10.25 7.93
CA ALA A 15 -11.43 -11.51 7.81
C ALA A 15 -10.73 -12.44 6.80
N GLY A 16 -10.42 -13.66 7.24
CA GLY A 16 -9.66 -14.63 6.44
C GLY A 16 -8.14 -14.46 6.54
N ASP A 17 -7.62 -13.67 7.49
CA ASP A 17 -6.18 -13.68 7.81
C ASP A 17 -5.80 -15.00 8.50
N GLU A 18 -5.13 -15.89 7.76
CA GLU A 18 -4.61 -17.17 8.25
C GLU A 18 -3.27 -16.98 9.00
N GLY A 19 -3.17 -15.94 9.84
CA GLY A 19 -1.96 -15.63 10.61
C GLY A 19 -0.84 -14.97 9.81
N LEU A 20 -1.17 -14.31 8.69
CA LEU A 20 -0.24 -13.53 7.88
C LEU A 20 -0.04 -12.12 8.46
N GLY A 21 -0.82 -11.72 9.47
CA GLY A 21 -0.68 -10.45 10.19
C GLY A 21 -1.23 -9.28 9.38
N LEU A 22 -2.28 -9.52 8.58
CA LEU A 22 -2.91 -8.48 7.78
C LEU A 22 -3.80 -7.61 8.68
N GLY A 23 -3.75 -6.29 8.45
CA GLY A 23 -4.55 -5.31 9.20
C GLY A 23 -5.03 -4.16 8.31
N TYR A 24 -6.26 -3.70 8.52
CA TYR A 24 -6.77 -2.47 7.91
C TYR A 24 -6.47 -1.25 8.77
N PHE A 25 -5.95 -0.21 8.15
CA PHE A 25 -5.78 1.09 8.78
C PHE A 25 -6.72 2.08 8.11
N LEU A 26 -7.44 2.86 8.92
CA LEU A 26 -8.13 4.05 8.41
C LEU A 26 -7.11 5.19 8.37
N LEU A 27 -6.98 5.82 7.21
CA LEU A 27 -6.05 6.91 6.99
C LEU A 27 -6.84 8.21 6.77
N GLY A 28 -6.57 9.20 7.62
CA GLY A 28 -7.04 10.57 7.40
C GLY A 28 -6.05 11.31 6.49
N VAL A 29 -6.57 12.06 5.52
CA VAL A 29 -5.75 12.95 4.68
C VAL A 29 -5.33 14.15 5.51
N GLU A 30 -4.02 14.36 5.63
CA GLU A 30 -3.48 15.57 6.28
C GLU A 30 -3.21 16.65 5.25
N ASP A 31 -2.67 16.28 4.09
CA ASP A 31 -2.29 17.22 3.05
C ASP A 31 -2.33 16.56 1.67
N VAL A 32 -2.55 17.38 0.65
CA VAL A 32 -2.57 16.98 -0.75
C VAL A 32 -1.60 17.88 -1.50
N LEU A 33 -0.47 17.31 -1.88
CA LEU A 33 0.55 18.01 -2.64
C LEU A 33 0.31 17.74 -4.12
N GLU A 34 0.18 18.83 -4.89
CA GLU A 34 0.22 18.73 -6.33
C GLU A 34 1.58 18.19 -6.76
N ASP A 35 1.52 17.27 -7.70
CA ASP A 35 2.69 16.65 -8.28
C ASP A 35 3.16 17.53 -9.41
N ALA A 36 3.85 18.60 -9.03
CA ALA A 36 4.73 19.29 -9.93
C ALA A 36 6.02 18.47 -9.98
N ALA A 37 6.42 18.02 -11.17
CA ALA A 37 7.75 17.47 -11.41
C ALA A 37 8.78 18.54 -11.02
N ALA A 38 9.17 18.57 -9.75
CA ALA A 38 10.15 19.50 -9.24
C ALA A 38 11.52 19.12 -9.83
N GLU A 39 12.41 20.11 -9.97
CA GLU A 39 13.78 19.95 -10.50
C GLU A 39 14.58 18.77 -9.88
N TRP A 40 14.17 18.32 -8.69
CA TRP A 40 14.70 17.16 -7.95
C TRP A 40 14.59 15.82 -8.70
N GLU A 41 13.56 15.60 -9.51
CA GLU A 41 13.45 14.39 -10.36
C GLU A 41 14.34 14.46 -11.60
N GLY A 42 14.68 15.68 -12.06
CA GLY A 42 15.51 15.90 -13.24
C GLY A 42 16.94 15.37 -13.11
N GLY A 43 17.44 15.21 -11.88
CA GLY A 43 18.74 14.61 -11.58
C GLY A 43 18.70 13.12 -11.21
N MET A 44 17.54 12.60 -10.81
CA MET A 44 17.42 11.24 -10.30
C MET A 44 17.18 10.25 -11.45
N ARG A 45 18.28 9.74 -12.03
CA ARG A 45 18.21 8.60 -12.94
C ARG A 45 18.08 7.34 -12.10
N ILE A 46 16.92 6.68 -12.13
CA ILE A 46 16.82 5.29 -11.73
C ILE A 46 17.62 4.48 -12.76
N THR A 47 18.87 4.15 -12.42
CA THR A 47 19.82 3.48 -13.34
C THR A 47 19.81 1.97 -13.20
N GLY A 48 19.04 1.40 -12.28
CA GLY A 48 18.98 -0.03 -12.02
C GLY A 48 17.59 -0.50 -11.64
N ALA A 49 17.23 -1.69 -12.09
CA ALA A 49 16.00 -2.36 -11.68
C ALA A 49 16.12 -2.83 -10.21
N VAL A 50 15.04 -2.72 -9.45
CA VAL A 50 14.91 -3.39 -8.16
C VAL A 50 14.60 -4.86 -8.43
N THR A 51 15.52 -5.75 -8.06
CA THR A 51 15.29 -7.20 -8.14
C THR A 51 14.82 -7.70 -6.78
N TYR A 52 13.58 -8.19 -6.73
CA TYR A 52 13.03 -8.86 -5.56
C TYR A 52 13.41 -10.36 -5.58
N ALA A 53 13.89 -10.88 -4.45
CA ALA A 53 14.20 -12.30 -4.27
C ALA A 53 13.56 -12.82 -2.97
N PRO A 54 12.68 -13.85 -3.03
CA PRO A 54 12.18 -14.50 -4.24
C PRO A 54 11.35 -13.55 -5.12
N PRO A 55 11.21 -13.82 -6.42
CA PRO A 55 10.31 -13.06 -7.28
C PRO A 55 8.89 -13.05 -6.70
N PRO A 56 8.22 -11.89 -6.61
CA PRO A 56 6.85 -11.82 -6.15
C PRO A 56 5.97 -12.63 -7.08
N ALA A 57 5.16 -13.52 -6.51
CA ALA A 57 4.24 -14.37 -7.23
C ALA A 57 2.82 -14.16 -6.70
N LEU A 58 1.84 -13.99 -7.60
CA LEU A 58 0.43 -13.88 -7.21
C LEU A 58 -0.10 -15.15 -6.52
N ALA A 59 0.56 -16.28 -6.77
CA ALA A 59 0.28 -17.55 -6.09
C ALA A 59 0.97 -17.67 -4.71
N ALA A 60 1.68 -16.65 -4.22
CA ALA A 60 2.15 -16.65 -2.85
C ALA A 60 0.96 -16.50 -1.88
N ALA A 61 1.05 -17.13 -0.70
CA ALA A 61 -0.03 -17.09 0.29
C ALA A 61 -0.39 -15.66 0.71
N TRP A 62 0.62 -14.84 0.98
CA TRP A 62 0.45 -13.42 1.30
C TRP A 62 -0.24 -12.64 0.18
N ALA A 63 0.09 -12.92 -1.09
CA ALA A 63 -0.48 -12.20 -2.22
C ALA A 63 -1.97 -12.55 -2.41
N ARG A 64 -2.32 -13.83 -2.30
CA ARG A 64 -3.72 -14.27 -2.35
C ARG A 64 -4.54 -13.71 -1.19
N ALA A 65 -4.00 -13.74 0.03
CA ALA A 65 -4.67 -13.23 1.20
C ALA A 65 -4.92 -11.72 1.08
N THR A 66 -3.92 -10.94 0.65
CA THR A 66 -4.06 -9.50 0.38
C THR A 66 -5.09 -9.22 -0.71
N LEU A 67 -5.13 -9.99 -1.79
CA LEU A 67 -6.13 -9.80 -2.86
C LEU A 67 -7.54 -10.17 -2.41
N ALA A 68 -7.70 -11.26 -1.66
CA ALA A 68 -8.98 -11.65 -1.08
C ALA A 68 -9.47 -10.61 -0.07
N ALA A 69 -8.55 -10.08 0.74
CA ALA A 69 -8.76 -8.93 1.60
C ALA A 69 -9.29 -7.74 0.80
N LEU A 70 -8.64 -7.32 -0.29
CA LEU A 70 -9.08 -6.17 -1.09
C LEU A 70 -10.36 -6.38 -1.91
N ALA A 71 -10.75 -7.62 -2.21
CA ALA A 71 -11.91 -7.92 -3.04
C ALA A 71 -13.26 -7.54 -2.41
N ALA A 72 -13.33 -7.52 -1.06
CA ALA A 72 -14.53 -7.09 -0.34
C ALA A 72 -14.50 -5.57 -0.15
N PRO A 73 -15.47 -4.80 -0.69
CA PRO A 73 -15.56 -3.37 -0.45
C PRO A 73 -15.69 -3.10 1.05
N ARG A 74 -14.77 -2.30 1.59
CA ARG A 74 -14.83 -1.83 2.98
C ARG A 74 -15.06 -0.34 2.97
N ALA A 75 -16.32 0.05 2.84
CA ALA A 75 -16.72 1.39 3.20
C ALA A 75 -16.80 1.44 4.73
N ARG A 76 -15.96 2.28 5.34
CA ARG A 76 -16.32 2.89 6.63
C ARG A 76 -16.52 4.37 6.33
N ALA A 77 -17.74 4.84 6.58
CA ALA A 77 -18.07 6.26 6.63
C ALA A 77 -17.38 6.90 7.83
#